data_AF-A0A2M7GY73-F1
#
_entry.id   AF-A0A2M7GY73-F1
#
_cell.length_a   1.000
_cell.length_b   1.000
_cell.length_c   1.000
_cell.angle_alpha   90.00
_cell.angle_beta   90.00
_cell.angle_gamma   90.00
#
_symmetry.space_group_name_H-M   'P 1'
#
loop_
_entity.id
_entity.type
_entity.pdbx_description
1 polymer ?
#
loop_
_entity_poly.entity_id
_entity_poly.type
_entity_poly.pdbx_seq_one_letter_code
_entity_poly.pdbx_strand_id
1 'polypeptide(L)'
;MKEITGLFKSTNSKLIKGIVDSGGAVVGTKVENFVGVLLEKELLATDLQKKVEATGAKGFISTDELPKYGISKEDKETIKKEFEAGEKDVVIFVAASQEEATKSVEVIEAELKKKN
;
A
#
# COMPACT_ATOMS: atom_id res chain seq x y z
N MET A 1 3.70 -6.64 8.19
CA MET A 1 2.61 -5.64 8.05
C MET A 1 2.47 -4.73 9.27
N LYS A 2 1.84 -3.56 9.09
CA LYS A 2 1.54 -2.57 10.13
C LYS A 2 0.34 -1.70 9.70
N GLU A 3 -0.49 -1.30 10.66
CA GLU A 3 -1.55 -0.30 10.42
C GLU A 3 -0.97 1.11 10.50
N ILE A 4 -1.29 1.94 9.51
CA ILE A 4 -0.80 3.31 9.33
C ILE A 4 -1.94 4.32 9.13
N THR A 5 -3.18 3.97 9.48
CA THR A 5 -4.36 4.85 9.39
C THR A 5 -4.12 6.22 10.00
N GLY A 6 -3.36 6.28 11.11
CA GLY A 6 -2.99 7.51 11.80
C GLY A 6 -2.22 8.53 10.95
N LEU A 7 -1.44 8.07 9.96
CA LEU A 7 -0.68 8.94 9.05
C LEU A 7 -1.60 9.71 8.09
N PHE A 8 -2.81 9.21 7.84
CA PHE A 8 -3.72 9.75 6.84
C PHE A 8 -4.82 10.65 7.42
N LYS A 9 -4.79 10.96 8.72
CA LYS A 9 -5.79 11.85 9.37
C LYS A 9 -5.86 13.25 8.74
N SER A 10 -4.76 13.73 8.16
CA SER A 10 -4.67 15.03 7.50
C SER A 10 -4.29 14.91 6.02
N THR A 11 -4.50 13.74 5.40
CA THR A 11 -4.15 13.54 4.00
C THR A 11 -5.02 14.37 3.06
N ASN A 12 -4.42 14.87 1.98
CA ASN A 12 -5.13 15.48 0.86
C ASN A 12 -5.70 14.43 -0.11
N SER A 13 -5.42 13.15 0.10
CA SER A 13 -5.98 12.06 -0.69
C SER A 13 -7.47 11.89 -0.44
N LYS A 14 -8.31 12.36 -1.38
CA LYS A 14 -9.76 12.15 -1.32
C LYS A 14 -10.13 10.67 -1.23
N LEU A 15 -9.35 9.80 -1.86
CA LEU A 15 -9.56 8.35 -1.86
C LEU A 15 -9.38 7.78 -0.45
N ILE A 16 -8.22 8.01 0.16
CA ILE A 16 -7.93 7.46 1.50
C ILE A 16 -8.81 8.12 2.55
N LYS A 17 -8.97 9.44 2.46
CA LYS A 17 -9.81 10.21 3.39
C LYS A 17 -11.24 9.67 3.43
N GLY A 18 -11.85 9.41 2.27
CA GLY A 18 -13.22 8.85 2.24
C GLY A 18 -13.35 7.49 2.93
N ILE A 19 -12.31 6.66 2.86
CA ILE A 19 -12.29 5.34 3.51
C ILE A 19 -12.09 5.49 5.02
N VAL A 20 -11.13 6.31 5.45
CA VAL A 20 -10.85 6.56 6.87
C VAL A 20 -12.02 7.25 7.57
N ASP A 21 -12.62 8.26 6.93
CA ASP A 21 -13.81 8.97 7.46
C ASP A 21 -15.02 8.04 7.59
N SER A 22 -15.08 6.95 6.82
CA SER A 22 -16.11 5.92 6.90
C SER A 22 -15.81 4.82 7.93
N GLY A 23 -14.76 4.98 8.74
CA GLY A 23 -14.34 3.98 9.74
C GLY A 23 -13.45 2.86 9.18
N GLY A 24 -12.95 3.01 7.94
CA GLY A 24 -11.96 2.12 7.36
C GLY A 24 -10.55 2.34 7.93
N ALA A 25 -9.62 1.53 7.46
CA ALA A 25 -8.24 1.53 7.91
C ALA A 25 -7.26 1.50 6.73
N VAL A 26 -6.02 1.86 7.01
CA VAL A 26 -4.91 1.75 6.06
C VAL A 26 -3.86 0.82 6.65
N VAL A 27 -3.67 -0.34 6.01
CA VAL A 27 -2.69 -1.35 6.42
C VAL A 27 -1.64 -1.48 5.33
N GLY A 28 -0.38 -1.58 5.71
CA GLY A 28 0.72 -1.72 4.75
C GLY A 28 1.79 -2.71 5.16
N THR A 29 2.71 -2.97 4.24
CA THR A 29 3.88 -3.80 4.46
C THR A 29 5.08 -3.28 3.66
N LYS A 30 6.29 -3.52 4.19
CA LYS A 30 7.55 -3.26 3.53
C LYS A 30 7.92 -4.47 2.66
N VAL A 31 8.37 -4.22 1.44
CA VAL A 31 8.96 -5.22 0.56
C VAL A 31 10.39 -4.80 0.23
N GLU A 32 11.34 -5.62 0.64
CA GLU A 32 12.77 -5.32 0.54
C GLU A 32 13.28 -5.49 -0.89
N ASN A 33 14.17 -4.58 -1.32
CA ASN A 33 14.80 -4.61 -2.65
C ASN A 33 13.80 -4.68 -3.83
N PHE A 34 12.65 -4.04 -3.70
CA PHE A 34 11.53 -4.15 -4.65
C PHE A 34 11.13 -2.83 -5.33
N VAL A 35 11.93 -1.78 -5.18
CA VAL A 35 11.71 -0.49 -5.84
C VAL A 35 11.69 -0.64 -7.36
N GLY A 36 10.71 0.00 -8.00
CA GLY A 36 10.54 0.04 -9.45
C GLY A 36 9.90 -1.22 -10.04
N VAL A 37 9.93 -2.35 -9.32
CA VAL A 37 9.50 -3.65 -9.87
C VAL A 37 8.02 -3.66 -10.25
N LEU A 38 7.16 -3.05 -9.44
CA LEU A 38 5.72 -2.94 -9.75
C LEU A 38 5.42 -2.00 -10.92
N LEU A 39 6.30 -1.02 -11.18
CA LEU A 39 6.17 -0.12 -12.32
C LEU A 39 6.65 -0.77 -13.63
N GLU A 40 7.69 -1.60 -13.55
CA GLU A 40 8.29 -2.27 -14.72
C GLU A 40 7.54 -3.55 -15.12
N LYS A 41 7.02 -4.31 -14.14
CA LYS A 41 6.38 -5.62 -14.37
C LYS A 41 4.86 -5.50 -14.34
N GLU A 42 4.28 -4.96 -15.42
CA GLU A 42 2.82 -4.76 -15.56
C GLU A 42 2.01 -6.03 -15.29
N LEU A 43 2.47 -7.19 -15.77
CA LEU A 43 1.80 -8.48 -15.52
C LEU A 43 1.78 -8.85 -14.03
N LEU A 44 2.85 -8.54 -13.29
CA LEU A 44 2.93 -8.79 -11.86
C LEU A 44 2.03 -7.82 -11.09
N ALA A 45 2.07 -6.54 -11.43
CA ALA A 45 1.19 -5.54 -10.81
C ALA A 45 -0.30 -5.85 -11.06
N THR A 46 -0.65 -6.27 -12.28
CA THR A 46 -2.01 -6.65 -12.65
C THR A 46 -2.49 -7.92 -11.91
N ASP A 47 -1.64 -8.94 -11.81
CA ASP A 47 -1.95 -10.16 -11.05
C ASP A 47 -2.14 -9.85 -9.56
N LEU A 48 -1.25 -9.02 -8.99
CA LEU A 48 -1.35 -8.59 -7.60
C LEU A 48 -2.63 -7.77 -7.34
N GLN A 49 -2.99 -6.86 -8.26
CA GLN A 49 -4.21 -6.06 -8.17
C GLN A 49 -5.46 -6.95 -8.15
N LYS A 50 -5.55 -7.95 -9.05
CA LYS A 50 -6.66 -8.92 -9.06
C LYS A 50 -6.76 -9.70 -7.76
N LYS A 51 -5.63 -10.10 -7.19
CA LYS A 51 -5.57 -10.84 -5.92
C LYS A 51 -6.03 -9.98 -4.74
N VAL A 52 -5.67 -8.69 -4.74
CA VAL A 52 -6.17 -7.72 -3.74
C VAL A 52 -7.67 -7.50 -3.90
N GLU A 53 -8.17 -7.32 -5.13
CA GLU A 53 -9.60 -7.16 -5.42
C GLU A 53 -10.42 -8.37 -4.96
N ALA A 54 -9.88 -9.59 -5.07
CA ALA A 54 -10.52 -10.80 -4.60
C ALA A 54 -10.70 -10.86 -3.06
N THR A 55 -10.04 -9.98 -2.31
CA THR A 55 -10.23 -9.86 -0.84
C THR A 55 -11.31 -8.87 -0.43
N GLY A 56 -11.91 -8.14 -1.39
CA GLY A 56 -12.92 -7.11 -1.15
C GLY A 56 -12.39 -5.66 -1.22
N ALA A 57 -11.06 -5.47 -1.10
CA ALA A 57 -10.45 -4.16 -1.27
C ALA A 57 -10.49 -3.69 -2.73
N LYS A 58 -10.49 -2.38 -2.98
CA LYS A 58 -10.48 -1.82 -4.36
C LYS A 58 -9.12 -1.89 -5.05
N GLY A 59 -8.06 -2.20 -4.33
CA GLY A 59 -6.69 -2.19 -4.83
C GLY A 59 -5.68 -1.82 -3.76
N PHE A 60 -4.43 -1.67 -4.18
CA PHE A 60 -3.32 -1.26 -3.33
C PHE A 60 -2.66 0.01 -3.89
N ILE A 61 -1.82 0.64 -3.08
CA ILE A 61 -0.93 1.73 -3.49
C ILE A 61 0.48 1.34 -3.09
N SER A 62 1.43 1.56 -4.00
CA SER A 62 2.86 1.43 -3.71
C SER A 62 3.52 2.81 -3.55
N THR A 63 4.54 2.92 -2.71
CA THR A 63 5.31 4.17 -2.58
C THR A 63 6.02 4.59 -3.87
N ASP A 64 6.21 3.66 -4.80
CA ASP A 64 6.81 3.96 -6.11
C ASP A 64 5.87 4.77 -7.01
N GLU A 65 4.56 4.66 -6.82
CA GLU A 65 3.58 5.48 -7.55
C GLU A 65 3.49 6.92 -7.05
N LEU A 66 4.14 7.24 -5.92
CA LEU A 66 4.01 8.53 -5.26
C LEU A 66 5.08 9.53 -5.74
N PRO A 67 4.72 10.82 -5.97
CA PRO A 67 3.47 11.48 -5.55
C PRO A 67 2.29 11.26 -6.53
N LYS A 68 1.16 10.77 -6.00
CA LYS A 68 -0.09 10.54 -6.74
C LYS A 68 -1.26 10.39 -5.76
N TYR A 69 -2.48 10.44 -6.26
CA TYR A 69 -3.71 10.22 -5.46
C TYR A 69 -3.90 11.24 -4.31
N GLY A 70 -3.27 12.41 -4.38
CA GLY A 70 -3.28 13.40 -3.30
C GLY A 70 -2.34 13.08 -2.12
N ILE A 71 -1.42 12.13 -2.31
CA ILE A 71 -0.36 11.78 -1.36
C ILE A 71 0.93 12.44 -1.85
N SER A 72 1.50 13.30 -1.02
CA SER A 72 2.67 14.12 -1.33
C SER A 72 3.98 13.32 -1.24
N LYS A 73 5.09 13.94 -1.65
CA LYS A 73 6.42 13.38 -1.42
C LYS A 73 6.73 13.30 0.09
N GLU A 74 6.28 14.28 0.88
CA GLU A 74 6.46 14.28 2.34
C GLU A 74 5.69 13.15 3.02
N ASP A 75 4.47 12.87 2.53
CA ASP A 75 3.68 11.72 2.98
C ASP A 75 4.40 10.40 2.62
N LYS A 76 4.96 10.29 1.41
CA LYS A 76 5.77 9.13 0.99
C LYS A 76 6.94 8.90 1.95
N GLU A 77 7.72 9.94 2.25
CA GLU A 77 8.85 9.85 3.18
C GLU A 77 8.40 9.43 4.58
N THR A 78 7.27 9.96 5.05
CA THR A 78 6.69 9.60 6.35
C THR A 78 6.26 8.13 6.39
N ILE A 79 5.59 7.64 5.33
CA ILE A 79 5.23 6.23 5.19
C ILE A 79 6.50 5.37 5.17
N LYS A 80 7.50 5.70 4.36
CA LYS A 80 8.76 4.92 4.31
C LYS A 80 9.44 4.86 5.67
N LYS A 81 9.47 5.97 6.40
CA LYS A 81 10.03 6.04 7.76
C LYS A 81 9.27 5.14 8.74
N GLU A 82 7.95 5.09 8.68
CA GLU A 82 7.10 4.27 9.55
C GLU A 82 7.36 2.76 9.41
N PHE A 83 7.88 2.35 8.25
CA PHE A 83 8.25 0.98 7.89
C PHE A 83 9.76 0.72 7.89
N GLU A 84 10.59 1.71 8.23
CA GLU A 84 12.05 1.62 8.15
C GLU A 84 12.53 1.19 6.75
N ALA A 85 11.83 1.66 5.71
CA ALA A 85 12.08 1.32 4.32
C ALA A 85 13.24 2.14 3.74
N GLY A 86 14.31 1.46 3.33
CA GLY A 86 15.49 2.07 2.70
C GLY A 86 15.23 2.51 1.25
N GLU A 87 16.27 2.99 0.56
CA GLU A 87 16.17 3.49 -0.82
C GLU A 87 15.76 2.41 -1.84
N LYS A 88 16.06 1.14 -1.56
CA LYS A 88 15.72 0.00 -2.42
C LYS A 88 14.42 -0.69 -2.04
N ASP A 89 13.77 -0.25 -0.96
CA ASP A 89 12.57 -0.86 -0.43
C ASP A 89 11.32 -0.07 -0.84
N VAL A 90 10.23 -0.79 -1.06
CA VAL A 90 8.92 -0.22 -1.36
C VAL A 90 7.95 -0.55 -0.24
N VAL A 91 7.07 0.39 0.10
CA VAL A 91 5.93 0.10 0.96
C VAL A 91 4.69 -0.04 0.09
N ILE A 92 3.95 -1.12 0.30
CA ILE A 92 2.66 -1.37 -0.34
C ILE A 92 1.59 -1.31 0.74
N PHE A 93 0.52 -0.56 0.50
CA PHE A 93 -0.56 -0.40 1.47
C PHE A 93 -1.93 -0.41 0.82
N VAL A 94 -2.94 -0.76 1.61
CA VAL A 94 -4.32 -0.93 1.20
C VAL A 94 -5.19 -0.13 2.14
N ALA A 95 -6.08 0.67 1.56
CA ALA A 95 -7.14 1.37 2.28
C ALA A 95 -8.46 0.64 2.02
N ALA A 96 -9.06 0.06 3.06
CA ALA A 96 -10.33 -0.67 3.01
C ALA A 96 -10.93 -0.79 4.42
N SER A 97 -11.94 -1.64 4.65
CA SER A 97 -12.25 -2.05 6.02
C SER A 97 -11.04 -2.73 6.67
N GLN A 98 -10.96 -2.76 8.01
CA GLN A 98 -9.84 -3.39 8.73
C GLN A 98 -9.59 -4.83 8.27
N GLU A 99 -10.66 -5.61 8.10
CA GLU A 99 -10.60 -7.00 7.68
C GLU A 99 -10.07 -7.14 6.24
N GLU A 100 -10.64 -6.40 5.29
CA GLU A 100 -10.23 -6.45 3.88
C GLU A 100 -8.79 -5.95 3.69
N ALA A 101 -8.41 -4.86 4.37
CA ALA A 101 -7.07 -4.30 4.30
C ALA A 101 -6.02 -5.29 4.85
N THR A 102 -6.32 -5.93 5.98
CA THR A 102 -5.43 -6.94 6.58
C THR A 102 -5.27 -8.14 5.64
N LYS A 103 -6.38 -8.71 5.16
CA LYS A 103 -6.36 -9.85 4.21
C LYS A 103 -5.62 -9.50 2.92
N SER A 104 -5.82 -8.29 2.39
CA SER A 104 -5.13 -7.82 1.19
C SER A 104 -3.62 -7.81 1.40
N VAL A 105 -3.16 -7.29 2.54
CA VAL A 105 -1.72 -7.20 2.85
C VAL A 105 -1.13 -8.58 3.08
N GLU A 106 -1.85 -9.52 3.71
CA GLU A 106 -1.44 -10.92 3.83
C GLU A 106 -1.24 -11.56 2.45
N VAL A 107 -2.17 -11.33 1.52
CA VAL A 107 -2.08 -11.81 0.14
C VAL A 107 -0.88 -11.20 -0.59
N ILE A 108 -0.64 -9.89 -0.41
CA ILE A 108 0.52 -9.20 -0.98
C ILE A 108 1.83 -9.81 -0.45
N GLU A 109 1.95 -9.98 0.87
CA GLU A 109 3.15 -10.58 1.48
C GLU A 109 3.37 -12.02 0.97
N ALA A 110 2.31 -12.82 0.90
CA ALA A 110 2.39 -14.21 0.42
C ALA A 110 2.81 -14.29 -1.04
N GLU A 111 2.37 -13.36 -1.89
CA GLU A 111 2.66 -13.39 -3.31
C GLU A 111 4.06 -12.87 -3.66
N LEU A 112 4.53 -11.86 -2.92
CA LEU A 112 5.87 -11.29 -3.13
C LEU A 112 6.97 -12.14 -2.48
N LYS A 113 6.69 -12.85 -1.37
CA LYS A 113 7.63 -13.82 -0.78
C LYS A 113 7.96 -15.00 -1.70
N LYS A 114 7.06 -15.40 -2.59
CA LYS A 114 7.32 -16.49 -3.57
C LYS A 114 8.30 -16.10 -4.68
N LYS A 115 8.63 -14.80 -4.79
CA LYS A 115 9.36 -14.23 -5.93
C LYS A 115 10.74 -13.65 -5.53
N ASN A 116 11.09 -13.72 -4.24
CA ASN A 116 12.44 -13.48 -3.70
C ASN A 116 13.11 -14.83 -3.40
#